data_AF-A0A957EDC5-F1
#
_entry.id   AF-A0A957EDC5-F1
#
_cell.length_a   1.000
_cell.length_b   1.000
_cell.length_c   1.000
_cell.angle_alpha   90.00
_cell.angle_beta   90.00
_cell.angle_gamma   90.00
#
_symmetry.space_group_name_H-M   'P 1'
#
loop_
_entity.id
_entity.type
_entity.pdbx_description
1 polymer ?
#
loop_
_entity_poly.entity_id
_entity_poly.type
_entity_poly.pdbx_seq_one_letter_code
_entity_poly.pdbx_strand_id
1 'polypeptide(L)'
;MNVSVIVTVKNEGEAIRPLLDSLIEQTRQPDEIIICDGGSVDSTIEVLTEYQAWLPLTVIVAPGANISEGRNQAIAAAQGPIVAGTDAGVVLSPT
;
A
#
# COMPACT_ATOMS: atom_id res chain seq x y z
N MET A 1 -11.68 13.75 -8.58
CA MET A 1 -12.02 12.32 -8.74
C MET A 1 -11.18 11.58 -7.72
N ASN A 2 -11.82 10.92 -6.75
CA ASN A 2 -11.11 10.26 -5.64
C ASN A 2 -10.57 8.91 -6.10
N VAL A 3 -9.29 8.66 -5.87
CA VAL A 3 -8.56 7.44 -6.24
C VAL A 3 -7.97 6.82 -4.98
N SER A 4 -8.31 5.56 -4.73
CA SER A 4 -7.72 4.71 -3.70
C SER A 4 -6.65 3.83 -4.33
N VAL A 5 -5.42 3.94 -3.85
CA VAL A 5 -4.35 3.01 -4.25
C VAL A 5 -4.34 1.84 -3.29
N ILE A 6 -4.32 0.62 -3.83
CA ILE A 6 -4.24 -0.60 -3.03
C ILE A 6 -2.97 -1.39 -3.33
N VAL A 7 -2.39 -1.97 -2.28
CA VAL A 7 -1.19 -2.82 -2.35
C VAL A 7 -1.36 -4.00 -1.42
N THR A 8 -0.83 -5.16 -1.80
CA THR A 8 -0.64 -6.29 -0.89
C THR A 8 0.84 -6.51 -0.65
N VAL A 9 1.22 -6.80 0.58
CA VAL A 9 2.62 -6.97 0.97
C VAL A 9 2.81 -8.16 1.89
N LYS A 10 4.00 -8.78 1.86
CA LYS A 10 4.47 -9.71 2.89
C LYS A 10 6.00 -9.81 2.85
N ASN A 11 6.65 -9.51 3.96
CA ASN A 11 8.10 -9.59 4.15
C ASN A 11 8.92 -8.79 3.11
N GLU A 12 8.59 -7.52 2.91
CA GLU A 12 9.36 -6.64 2.03
C GLU A 12 10.40 -5.80 2.79
N GLY A 13 10.20 -5.57 4.09
CA GLY A 13 11.10 -4.78 4.93
C GLY A 13 11.44 -3.43 4.30
N GLU A 14 12.72 -3.16 4.13
CA GLU A 14 13.22 -1.93 3.47
C GLU A 14 12.94 -1.88 1.96
N ALA A 15 12.68 -3.02 1.31
CA ALA A 15 12.47 -3.10 -0.14
C ALA A 15 11.15 -2.46 -0.61
N ILE A 16 10.21 -2.19 0.32
CA ILE A 16 8.97 -1.46 0.01
C ILE A 16 9.18 0.05 -0.11
N ARG A 17 10.27 0.62 0.44
CA ARG A 17 10.51 2.06 0.45
C ARG A 17 10.46 2.70 -0.95
N PRO A 18 11.08 2.12 -2.00
CA PRO A 18 11.01 2.69 -3.35
C PRO A 18 9.57 2.85 -3.87
N LEU A 19 8.66 1.93 -3.55
CA LEU A 19 7.25 2.11 -3.89
C LEU A 19 6.65 3.29 -3.13
N LEU A 20 6.85 3.36 -1.82
CA LEU A 20 6.29 4.40 -0.97
C LEU A 20 6.83 5.79 -1.34
N ASP A 21 8.13 5.89 -1.62
CA ASP A 21 8.78 7.10 -2.12
C ASP A 21 8.16 7.50 -3.48
N SER A 22 7.98 6.54 -4.40
CA SER A 22 7.36 6.83 -5.70
C SER A 22 5.90 7.31 -5.59
N LEU A 23 5.16 6.89 -4.55
CA LEU A 23 3.81 7.34 -4.25
C LEU A 23 3.79 8.78 -3.73
N ILE A 24 4.80 9.18 -2.95
CA ILE A 24 5.00 10.56 -2.49
C ILE A 24 5.28 11.47 -3.70
N GLU A 25 6.08 10.99 -4.65
CA GLU A 25 6.54 11.74 -5.83
C GLU A 25 5.51 11.87 -6.96
N GLN A 26 4.32 11.24 -6.86
CA GLN A 26 3.29 11.34 -7.89
C GLN A 26 2.83 12.79 -8.09
N THR A 27 2.67 13.22 -9.35
CA THR A 27 2.19 14.59 -9.62
C THR A 27 0.73 14.77 -9.20
N ARG A 28 -0.03 13.66 -9.24
CA ARG A 28 -1.30 13.51 -8.55
C ARG A 28 -1.16 12.47 -7.45
N GLN A 29 -1.06 12.93 -6.20
CA GLN A 29 -1.05 12.04 -5.05
C GLN A 29 -2.38 11.29 -4.89
N PRO A 30 -2.34 10.01 -4.44
CA PRO A 30 -3.54 9.27 -4.06
C PRO A 30 -4.33 9.99 -2.97
N ASP A 31 -5.65 9.89 -3.03
CA ASP A 31 -6.50 10.47 -1.97
C ASP A 31 -6.50 9.58 -0.71
N GLU A 32 -6.30 8.28 -0.89
CA GLU A 32 -6.01 7.31 0.17
C GLU A 32 -5.17 6.14 -0.36
N ILE A 33 -4.44 5.49 0.53
CA ILE A 33 -3.63 4.31 0.24
C ILE A 33 -3.98 3.22 1.25
N ILE A 34 -4.32 2.03 0.76
CA ILE A 34 -4.63 0.87 1.60
C ILE A 34 -3.63 -0.23 1.29
N ILE A 35 -2.81 -0.59 2.28
CA ILE A 35 -1.84 -1.68 2.16
C ILE A 35 -2.29 -2.83 3.06
N CYS A 36 -2.54 -4.00 2.45
CA CYS A 36 -2.83 -5.22 3.20
C CYS A 36 -1.56 -6.05 3.37
N ASP A 37 -1.11 -6.19 4.60
CA ASP A 37 0.00 -7.05 5.00
C ASP A 37 -0.47 -8.48 5.29
N GLY A 38 0.16 -9.47 4.65
CA GLY A 38 -0.16 -10.90 4.78
C GLY A 38 0.43 -11.58 6.03
N GLY A 39 0.81 -10.80 7.04
CA GLY A 39 1.50 -11.27 8.25
C GLY A 39 3.01 -11.26 8.05
N SER A 40 3.57 -10.08 7.81
CA SER A 40 5.02 -9.88 7.80
C SER A 40 5.63 -10.16 9.18
N VAL A 41 6.86 -10.67 9.17
CA VAL A 41 7.64 -10.97 10.39
C VAL A 41 9.01 -10.28 10.39
N ASP A 42 9.21 -9.38 9.43
CA ASP A 42 10.37 -8.50 9.30
C ASP A 42 9.95 -7.04 9.55
N SER A 43 10.79 -6.08 9.13
CA SER A 43 10.55 -4.65 9.36
C SER A 43 9.45 -4.01 8.51
N THR A 44 8.67 -4.79 7.74
CA THR A 44 7.68 -4.25 6.79
C THR A 44 6.66 -3.33 7.48
N ILE A 45 6.14 -3.73 8.64
CA ILE A 45 5.11 -2.97 9.35
C ILE A 45 5.68 -1.69 9.95
N GLU A 46 6.91 -1.74 10.48
CA GLU A 46 7.62 -0.60 11.01
C GLU A 46 7.85 0.45 9.92
N VAL A 47 8.32 0.02 8.75
CA VAL A 47 8.48 0.91 7.59
C VAL A 47 7.14 1.50 7.19
N LEU A 48 6.08 0.69 7.05
CA LEU A 48 4.75 1.21 6.70
C LEU A 48 4.23 2.24 7.72
N THR A 49 4.45 2.01 9.01
CA THR A 49 4.05 2.93 10.09
C THR A 49 4.79 4.26 9.99
N GLU A 50 6.09 4.24 9.66
CA GLU A 50 6.88 5.44 9.40
C GLU A 50 6.24 6.30 8.29
N TYR A 51 5.84 5.66 7.18
CA TYR A 51 5.30 6.36 6.01
C TYR A 51 3.90 6.94 6.19
N GLN A 52 3.16 6.55 7.24
CA GLN A 52 1.89 7.20 7.58
C GLN A 52 2.04 8.70 7.90
N ALA A 53 3.26 9.16 8.21
CA ALA A 53 3.54 10.58 8.40
C ALA A 53 3.48 11.41 7.10
N TRP A 54 3.69 10.78 5.93
CA TRP A 54 3.75 11.47 4.62
C TRP A 54 2.65 11.05 3.65
N LEU A 55 2.05 9.88 3.85
CA LEU A 55 1.03 9.32 2.97
C LEU A 55 -0.31 9.17 3.72
N PRO A 56 -1.46 9.31 3.03
CA PRO A 56 -2.78 8.96 3.58
C PRO A 56 -2.94 7.42 3.63
N LEU A 57 -2.07 6.76 4.40
CA LEU A 57 -1.86 5.32 4.40
C LEU A 57 -2.59 4.63 5.56
N THR A 58 -3.42 3.66 5.20
CA THR A 58 -4.02 2.69 6.12
C THR A 58 -3.40 1.31 5.90
N VAL A 59 -2.99 0.66 6.99
CA VAL A 59 -2.42 -0.70 6.96
C VAL A 59 -3.43 -1.69 7.54
N ILE A 60 -3.75 -2.73 6.78
CA ILE A 60 -4.56 -3.87 7.22
C ILE A 60 -3.60 -5.04 7.47
N VAL A 61 -3.55 -5.56 8.68
CA VAL A 61 -2.73 -6.75 9.00
C VAL A 61 -3.62 -7.98 8.98
N ALA A 62 -3.38 -8.88 8.02
CA ALA A 62 -4.17 -10.08 7.77
C ALA A 62 -3.26 -11.32 7.67
N PRO A 63 -2.72 -11.83 8.80
CA PRO A 63 -1.80 -12.97 8.80
C PRO A 63 -2.43 -14.21 8.15
N GLY A 64 -1.72 -14.80 7.20
CA GLY A 64 -2.17 -15.99 6.48
C GLY A 64 -3.04 -15.71 5.25
N ALA A 65 -3.40 -14.44 5.00
CA ALA A 65 -4.06 -14.06 3.76
C ALA A 65 -3.11 -14.27 2.57
N ASN A 66 -3.64 -14.87 1.50
CA ASN A 66 -2.97 -14.86 0.20
C ASN A 66 -3.16 -13.51 -0.51
N ILE A 67 -2.49 -13.33 -1.65
CA ILE A 67 -2.54 -12.07 -2.42
C ILE A 67 -3.98 -11.68 -2.81
N SER A 68 -4.81 -12.65 -3.23
CA SER A 68 -6.20 -12.38 -3.61
C SER A 68 -7.05 -11.96 -2.41
N GLU A 69 -6.90 -12.65 -1.28
CA GLU A 69 -7.59 -12.31 -0.03
C GLU A 69 -7.17 -10.92 0.48
N GLY A 70 -5.87 -10.63 0.48
CA GLY A 70 -5.35 -9.32 0.87
C GLY A 70 -5.86 -8.19 -0.03
N ARG A 71 -5.89 -8.42 -1.36
CA ARG A 71 -6.43 -7.44 -2.32
C ARG A 71 -7.92 -7.21 -2.11
N ASN A 72 -8.70 -8.27 -1.88
CA ASN A 72 -10.13 -8.16 -1.59
C ASN A 72 -10.39 -7.33 -0.31
N GLN A 73 -9.60 -7.54 0.73
CA GLN A 73 -9.70 -6.74 1.96
C GLN A 73 -9.33 -5.27 1.71
N ALA A 74 -8.28 -4.99 0.94
CA ALA A 74 -7.91 -3.63 0.59
C ALA A 74 -8.98 -2.92 -0.27
N ILE A 75 -9.58 -3.63 -1.24
CA ILE A 75 -10.71 -3.11 -2.04
C ILE A 75 -11.91 -2.82 -1.15
N ALA A 76 -12.24 -3.71 -0.22
CA ALA A 76 -13.39 -3.54 0.68
C ALA A 76 -13.22 -2.35 1.64
N ALA A 77 -11.99 -1.99 1.98
CA ALA A 77 -11.68 -0.83 2.82
C ALA A 77 -11.55 0.49 2.03
N ALA A 78 -11.41 0.42 0.70
CA ALA A 78 -11.33 1.61 -0.14
C ALA A 78 -12.66 2.38 -0.17
N GLN A 79 -12.58 3.70 -0.05
CA GLN A 79 -13.71 4.63 -0.05
C GLN A 79 -13.82 5.41 -1.38
N GLY A 80 -12.75 5.46 -2.17
CA GLY A 80 -12.71 6.12 -3.47
C GLY A 80 -13.53 5.38 -4.54
N PRO A 81 -14.20 6.10 -5.46
CA PRO A 81 -14.92 5.52 -6.59
C PRO A 81 -14.01 4.87 -7.64
N ILE A 82 -12.69 5.08 -7.56
CA ILE A 82 -11.69 4.44 -8.41
C ILE A 82 -10.67 3.74 -7.52
N VAL A 83 -10.42 2.48 -7.82
CA VAL A 83 -9.38 1.68 -7.19
C VAL A 83 -8.28 1.40 -8.19
N ALA A 84 -7.05 1.80 -7.86
CA ALA A 84 -5.84 1.50 -8.62
C ALA A 84 -4.97 0.50 -7.83
N GLY A 85 -4.68 -0.65 -8.42
CA GLY A 85 -3.84 -1.68 -7.79
C GLY A 85 -2.41 -1.62 -8.30
N THR A 86 -1.45 -1.78 -7.38
CA THR A 86 -0.03 -2.03 -7.69
C THR A 86 0.56 -3.05 -6.69
N ASP A 87 1.81 -3.45 -6.89
CA ASP A 87 2.51 -4.43 -6.06
C ASP A 87 3.69 -3.79 -5.32
N ALA A 88 4.07 -4.36 -4.17
CA ALA A 88 5.09 -3.80 -3.27
C ALA A 88 6.48 -3.63 -3.91
N GLY A 89 6.83 -4.45 -4.91
CA GLY A 89 8.09 -4.39 -5.66
C GLY A 89 8.10 -3.48 -6.88
N VAL A 90 7.13 -2.57 -7.01
CA VAL A 90 7.00 -1.65 -8.17
C VAL A 90 7.48 -0.25 -7.81
N VAL A 91 8.14 0.42 -8.75
CA VAL A 91 8.40 1.87 -8.68
C VAL A 91 7.51 2.55 -9.72
N LEU A 92 6.66 3.47 -9.27
CA LEU A 92 5.77 4.22 -10.14
C LEU A 92 6.52 5.37 -10.80
N SER A 93 6.32 5.57 -12.10
CA SER A 93 6.81 6.80 -12.75
C SER A 93 6.00 8.01 -12.23
N PRO A 94 6.63 9.17 -12.02
CA PRO A 94 5.91 10.37 -11.63
C PRO A 94 5.09 10.85 -12.84
N THR A 95 3.77 10.67 -12.77
CA THR A 95 2.82 11.15 -13.80
C THR A 95 1.64 11.88 -13.19
#